data_AF-A0A7J4LUQ4-F1
#
_entry.id   AF-A0A7J4LUQ4-F1
#
_cell.length_a   1.000
_cell.length_b   1.000
_cell.length_c   1.000
_cell.angle_alpha   90.00
_cell.angle_beta   90.00
_cell.angle_gamma   90.00
#
_symmetry.space_group_name_H-M   'P 1'
#
loop_
_entity.id
_entity.type
_entity.pdbx_description
1 polymer ?
#
loop_
_entity_poly.entity_id
_entity_poly.type
_entity_poly.pdbx_seq_one_letter_code
_entity_poly.pdbx_strand_id
1 'polypeptide(L)'
;MGKETSDNGWGGVSVSGVKLALFDVSNVSKPKQLDSYVIGKAGTDSEALRDHRAFLFDKDKNLLVLPVTEIVGSEILGKYGYRQKLWQGAYLFGVTPKDGFELKGRISHADDAGSDYWNSPYAVRRSMYIEDVLYTLSSKKLLMNDIGTLEELNSVELPCE
;
A
#
# COMPACT_ATOMS: atom_id res chain seq x y z
N MET A 1 11.25 1.43 -0.94
CA MET A 1 10.29 0.32 -0.87
C MET A 1 10.86 -0.87 -1.62
N GLY A 2 10.58 -2.10 -1.18
CA GLY A 2 10.97 -3.32 -1.87
C GLY A 2 10.06 -4.49 -1.47
N LYS A 3 10.53 -5.72 -1.65
CA LYS A 3 9.90 -6.92 -1.09
C LYS A 3 10.70 -7.38 0.13
N GLU A 4 10.02 -7.90 1.13
CA GLU A 4 10.72 -8.52 2.26
C GLU A 4 11.21 -9.91 1.88
N THR A 5 12.45 -10.23 2.24
CA THR A 5 13.11 -11.49 1.89
C THR A 5 13.80 -12.14 3.08
N SER A 6 13.71 -13.46 3.18
CA SER A 6 14.43 -14.25 4.18
C SER A 6 15.10 -15.47 3.54
N ASP A 7 16.16 -15.98 4.16
CA ASP A 7 16.70 -17.31 3.81
C ASP A 7 15.61 -18.37 4.01
N ASN A 8 15.52 -19.34 3.10
CA ASN A 8 14.54 -20.41 3.17
C ASN A 8 15.06 -21.69 3.84
N GLY A 9 16.32 -21.72 4.27
CA GLY A 9 16.99 -22.88 4.90
C GLY A 9 17.52 -23.93 3.91
N TRP A 10 17.27 -23.76 2.61
CA TRP A 10 17.67 -24.68 1.53
C TRP A 10 18.65 -24.01 0.55
N GLY A 11 19.30 -22.92 0.96
CA GLY A 11 20.20 -22.15 0.11
C GLY A 11 19.47 -21.25 -0.91
N GLY A 12 18.19 -20.95 -0.68
CA GLY A 12 17.40 -20.03 -1.50
C GLY A 12 16.76 -18.90 -0.68
N VAL A 13 15.96 -18.08 -1.35
CA VAL A 13 15.29 -16.92 -0.76
C VAL A 13 13.78 -17.08 -0.82
N SER A 14 13.11 -16.78 0.28
CA SER A 14 11.66 -16.63 0.37
C SER A 14 11.29 -15.16 0.32
N VAL A 15 10.34 -14.81 -0.55
CA VAL A 15 9.79 -13.45 -0.66
C VAL A 15 8.45 -13.39 0.05
N SER A 16 8.26 -12.45 0.96
CA SER A 16 7.01 -12.25 1.70
C SER A 16 6.25 -11.01 1.20
N GLY A 17 6.02 -10.04 2.08
CA GLY A 17 5.22 -8.85 1.80
C GLY A 17 5.99 -7.72 1.11
N VAL A 18 5.30 -6.60 0.92
CA VAL A 18 5.94 -5.33 0.53
C VAL A 18 6.60 -4.71 1.75
N LYS A 19 7.86 -4.28 1.62
CA LYS A 19 8.62 -3.66 2.71
C LYS A 19 8.87 -2.17 2.47
N LEU A 20 8.56 -1.39 3.49
CA LEU A 20 9.03 -0.04 3.71
C LEU A 20 10.21 -0.09 4.67
N ALA A 21 11.25 0.67 4.37
CA ALA A 21 12.42 0.78 5.23
C ALA A 21 12.88 2.25 5.23
N LEU A 22 13.02 2.80 6.43
CA LEU A 22 13.47 4.16 6.67
C LEU A 22 14.93 4.11 7.08
N PHE A 23 15.75 4.93 6.45
CA PHE A 23 17.19 4.97 6.71
C PHE A 23 17.64 6.37 7.09
N ASP A 24 18.48 6.45 8.12
CA ASP A 24 19.36 7.60 8.33
C ASP A 24 20.54 7.49 7.37
N VAL A 25 20.62 8.45 6.45
CA VAL A 25 21.66 8.57 5.42
C VAL A 25 22.60 9.75 5.67
N SER A 26 22.61 10.32 6.89
CA SER A 26 23.53 11.42 7.27
C SER A 26 25.00 11.03 7.08
N ASN A 27 25.32 9.73 7.16
CA ASN A 27 26.58 9.17 6.68
C ASN A 27 26.31 8.17 5.56
N VAL A 28 26.50 8.61 4.31
CA VAL A 28 26.26 7.79 3.10
C VAL A 28 27.12 6.52 3.01
N SER A 29 28.28 6.49 3.68
CA SER A 29 29.15 5.30 3.71
C SER A 29 28.66 4.23 4.69
N LYS A 30 27.77 4.60 5.63
CA LYS A 30 27.25 3.74 6.69
C LYS A 30 25.78 4.10 7.01
N PRO A 31 24.85 3.89 6.06
CA PRO A 31 23.43 4.14 6.31
C PRO A 31 22.93 3.24 7.43
N LYS A 32 22.05 3.78 8.28
CA LYS A 32 21.45 3.03 9.41
C LYS A 32 19.95 2.91 9.19
N GLN A 33 19.42 1.70 9.24
CA GLN A 33 17.96 1.52 9.22
C GLN A 33 17.40 2.01 10.55
N LEU A 34 16.48 2.98 10.49
CA LEU A 34 15.78 3.51 11.66
C LEU A 34 14.52 2.70 11.96
N ASP A 35 13.78 2.34 10.92
CA ASP A 35 12.53 1.61 11.05
C ASP A 35 12.19 0.81 9.78
N SER A 36 11.29 -0.16 9.90
CA SER A 36 10.73 -0.88 8.76
C SER A 36 9.31 -1.35 9.02
N TYR A 37 8.49 -1.32 7.96
CA TYR A 37 7.11 -1.80 7.98
C TYR A 37 6.91 -2.82 6.85
N VAL A 38 6.29 -3.96 7.14
CA VAL A 38 5.99 -4.99 6.14
C VAL A 38 4.47 -5.12 5.99
N ILE A 39 3.99 -5.01 4.75
CA ILE A 39 2.57 -5.11 4.40
C ILE A 39 2.31 -6.47 3.76
N GLY A 40 1.31 -7.18 4.31
CA GLY A 40 0.78 -8.42 3.75
C GLY A 40 1.74 -9.61 3.73
N LYS A 41 1.39 -10.60 2.92
CA LYS A 41 2.08 -11.89 2.77
C LYS A 41 2.75 -12.05 1.41
N ALA A 42 3.42 -13.19 1.21
CA ALA A 42 4.01 -13.63 -0.05
C ALA A 42 3.08 -13.37 -1.24
N GLY A 43 3.50 -12.49 -2.14
CA GLY A 43 2.74 -12.09 -3.33
C GLY A 43 2.18 -10.66 -3.27
N THR A 44 1.98 -10.10 -2.07
CA THR A 44 1.53 -8.69 -1.87
C THR A 44 2.33 -7.74 -2.73
N ASP A 45 1.67 -6.83 -3.43
CA ASP A 45 2.27 -5.97 -4.45
C ASP A 45 1.84 -4.50 -4.31
N SER A 46 2.54 -3.63 -5.00
CA SER A 46 2.28 -2.19 -5.03
C SER A 46 2.75 -1.62 -6.35
N GLU A 47 1.97 -0.73 -6.96
CA GLU A 47 2.44 0.01 -8.15
C GLU A 47 3.73 0.79 -7.87
N ALA A 48 3.94 1.25 -6.63
CA ALA A 48 5.12 2.00 -6.22
C ALA A 48 6.43 1.18 -6.29
N LEU A 49 6.36 -0.15 -6.43
CA LEU A 49 7.53 -0.99 -6.70
C LEU A 49 8.11 -0.82 -8.10
N ARG A 50 7.27 -0.39 -9.06
CA ARG A 50 7.63 -0.29 -10.48
C ARG A 50 7.41 1.10 -11.08
N ASP A 51 6.64 1.96 -10.41
CA ASP A 51 6.40 3.34 -10.80
C ASP A 51 6.60 4.30 -9.61
N HIS A 52 7.65 5.10 -9.69
CA HIS A 52 8.01 6.09 -8.66
C HIS A 52 6.98 7.21 -8.51
N ARG A 53 6.04 7.36 -9.45
CA ARG A 53 4.94 8.35 -9.39
C ARG A 53 3.65 7.76 -8.81
N ALA A 54 3.65 6.50 -8.38
CA ALA A 54 2.45 5.85 -7.86
C ALA A 54 2.15 6.21 -6.41
N PHE A 55 3.17 6.64 -5.65
CA PHE A 55 2.99 7.07 -4.27
C PHE A 55 3.00 8.58 -4.12
N LEU A 56 2.32 9.06 -3.08
CA LEU A 56 2.31 10.46 -2.67
C LEU A 56 3.14 10.57 -1.39
N PHE A 57 4.04 11.54 -1.33
CA PHE A 57 4.77 11.90 -0.10
C PHE A 57 4.77 13.41 0.07
N ASP A 58 4.31 13.87 1.22
CA ASP A 58 4.41 15.25 1.66
C ASP A 58 4.94 15.29 3.10
N LYS A 59 6.08 15.96 3.27
CA LYS A 59 6.75 16.03 4.56
C LYS A 59 6.02 16.96 5.54
N ASP A 60 5.48 18.07 5.05
CA ASP A 60 4.91 19.12 5.90
C ASP A 60 3.56 18.67 6.48
N LYS A 61 2.80 17.88 5.73
CA LYS A 61 1.58 17.18 6.19
C LYS A 61 1.87 15.85 6.91
N ASN A 62 3.15 15.45 6.99
CA ASN A 62 3.55 14.15 7.52
C ASN A 62 2.72 13.01 6.90
N LEU A 63 2.72 12.93 5.56
CA LEU A 63 1.82 12.07 4.80
C LEU A 63 2.59 11.26 3.76
N LEU A 64 2.43 9.94 3.81
CA LEU A 64 2.87 8.99 2.80
C LEU A 64 1.69 8.12 2.41
N VAL A 65 1.28 8.15 1.13
CA VAL A 65 0.16 7.34 0.62
C VAL A 65 0.67 6.36 -0.42
N LEU A 66 0.38 5.08 -0.21
CA LEU A 66 0.90 3.96 -1.00
C LEU A 66 -0.22 3.09 -1.53
N PRO A 67 -0.39 2.95 -2.87
CA PRO A 67 -1.32 1.98 -3.42
C PRO A 67 -0.79 0.56 -3.20
N VAL A 68 -1.60 -0.34 -2.65
CA VAL A 68 -1.21 -1.72 -2.31
C VAL A 68 -2.31 -2.70 -2.70
N THR A 69 -1.91 -3.79 -3.33
CA THR A 69 -2.70 -5.02 -3.45
C THR A 69 -2.14 -6.02 -2.44
N GLU A 70 -2.79 -6.10 -1.28
CA GLU A 70 -2.36 -6.89 -0.13
C GLU A 70 -2.97 -8.28 -0.17
N ILE A 71 -2.14 -9.30 0.02
CA ILE A 71 -2.63 -10.66 0.31
C ILE A 71 -2.89 -10.77 1.80
N VAL A 72 -4.16 -10.70 2.17
CA VAL A 72 -4.61 -10.78 3.57
C VAL A 72 -4.79 -12.22 4.03
N GLY A 73 -5.12 -13.13 3.11
CA GLY A 73 -5.33 -14.52 3.44
C GLY A 73 -5.53 -15.39 2.22
N SER A 74 -5.98 -16.60 2.49
CA SER A 74 -6.21 -17.57 1.45
C SER A 74 -7.09 -18.72 1.88
N GLU A 75 -7.70 -19.36 0.90
CA GLU A 75 -8.66 -20.43 1.09
C GLU A 75 -8.35 -21.60 0.18
N ILE A 76 -8.45 -22.82 0.73
CA ILE A 76 -8.23 -24.07 0.00
C ILE A 76 -9.57 -24.50 -0.57
N LEU A 77 -9.69 -24.56 -1.90
CA LEU A 77 -10.88 -24.93 -2.66
C LEU A 77 -10.83 -26.39 -3.12
N GLY A 78 -10.37 -27.29 -2.24
CA GLY A 78 -10.19 -28.72 -2.52
C GLY A 78 -8.73 -29.11 -2.80
N LYS A 79 -8.52 -30.34 -3.29
CA LYS A 79 -7.19 -30.99 -3.35
C LYS A 79 -6.12 -30.21 -4.15
N TYR A 80 -6.54 -29.41 -5.13
CA TYR A 80 -5.64 -28.62 -5.99
C TYR A 80 -6.10 -27.17 -6.16
N GLY A 81 -7.20 -26.77 -5.50
CA GLY A 81 -7.75 -25.43 -5.60
C GLY A 81 -7.23 -24.56 -4.47
N TYR A 82 -6.72 -23.38 -4.79
CA TYR A 82 -6.36 -22.38 -3.80
C TYR A 82 -6.76 -21.00 -4.31
N ARG A 83 -7.28 -20.17 -3.40
CA ARG A 83 -7.73 -18.81 -3.69
C ARG A 83 -7.08 -17.83 -2.73
N GLN A 84 -6.53 -16.75 -3.26
CA GLN A 84 -5.98 -15.66 -2.46
C GLN A 84 -7.08 -14.65 -2.16
N LYS A 85 -7.19 -14.24 -0.91
CA LYS A 85 -8.03 -13.13 -0.48
C LYS A 85 -7.19 -11.87 -0.54
N LEU A 86 -7.64 -10.89 -1.35
CA LEU A 86 -6.91 -9.65 -1.58
C LEU A 86 -7.65 -8.48 -0.95
N TRP A 87 -6.90 -7.58 -0.33
CA TRP A 87 -7.35 -6.22 -0.03
C TRP A 87 -6.64 -5.27 -0.99
N GLN A 88 -7.37 -4.34 -1.60
CA GLN A 88 -6.82 -3.42 -2.60
C GLN A 88 -7.20 -1.99 -2.26
N GLY A 89 -6.20 -1.13 -2.11
CA GLY A 89 -6.45 0.23 -1.68
C GLY A 89 -5.17 1.03 -1.49
N ALA A 90 -5.28 2.12 -0.76
CA ALA A 90 -4.15 2.95 -0.34
C ALA A 90 -3.90 2.80 1.15
N TYR A 91 -2.65 2.58 1.52
CA TYR A 91 -2.15 2.72 2.89
C TYR A 91 -1.68 4.15 3.11
N LEU A 92 -2.03 4.74 4.26
CA LEU A 92 -1.62 6.08 4.64
C LEU A 92 -0.75 6.00 5.89
N PHE A 93 0.44 6.58 5.81
CA PHE A 93 1.40 6.64 6.90
C PHE A 93 1.76 8.08 7.24
N GLY A 94 2.02 8.33 8.52
CA GLY A 94 2.98 9.35 8.95
C GLY A 94 4.38 8.76 8.97
N VAL A 95 5.39 9.56 8.66
CA VAL A 95 6.80 9.12 8.68
C VAL A 95 7.69 10.22 9.26
N THR A 96 8.28 9.96 10.44
CA THR A 96 9.28 10.85 11.04
C THR A 96 10.57 10.10 11.34
N PRO A 97 11.75 10.75 11.33
CA PRO A 97 13.01 10.10 11.74
C PRO A 97 13.00 9.60 13.18
N LYS A 98 12.16 10.18 14.05
CA LYS A 98 12.08 9.85 15.47
C LYS A 98 11.17 8.65 15.72
N ASP A 99 10.01 8.64 15.09
CA ASP A 99 8.91 7.70 15.40
C ASP A 99 8.76 6.60 14.34
N GLY A 100 9.44 6.72 13.19
CA GLY A 100 9.37 5.74 12.12
C GLY A 100 8.09 5.86 11.30
N PHE A 101 7.58 4.73 10.82
CA PHE A 101 6.30 4.64 10.10
C PHE A 101 5.13 4.48 11.08
N GLU A 102 4.19 5.41 11.05
CA GLU A 102 2.93 5.36 11.80
C GLU A 102 1.76 5.13 10.82
N LEU A 103 1.05 4.01 10.93
CA LEU A 103 -0.13 3.77 10.10
C LEU A 103 -1.28 4.69 10.53
N LYS A 104 -1.62 5.67 9.68
CA LYS A 104 -2.75 6.59 9.90
C LYS A 104 -4.08 5.96 9.51
N GLY A 105 -4.07 5.10 8.49
CA GLY A 105 -5.27 4.38 8.07
C GLY A 105 -5.14 3.79 6.67
N ARG A 106 -6.27 3.32 6.14
CA ARG A 106 -6.36 2.66 4.85
C ARG A 106 -7.64 3.05 4.13
N ILE A 107 -7.56 3.26 2.82
CA ILE A 107 -8.69 3.63 1.97
C ILE A 107 -8.84 2.59 0.86
N SER A 108 -10.05 2.05 0.67
CA SER A 108 -10.40 1.12 -0.41
C SER A 108 -11.56 1.70 -1.20
N HIS A 109 -11.58 1.47 -2.52
CA HIS A 109 -12.75 1.82 -3.34
C HIS A 109 -13.72 0.64 -3.51
N ALA A 110 -13.31 -0.57 -3.13
CA ALA A 110 -14.19 -1.73 -3.12
C ALA A 110 -15.00 -1.76 -1.82
N ASP A 111 -16.31 -1.94 -1.94
CA ASP A 111 -17.25 -2.07 -0.81
C ASP A 111 -17.00 -3.37 -0.03
N ASP A 112 -16.55 -4.42 -0.73
CA ASP A 112 -16.22 -5.71 -0.14
C ASP A 112 -14.72 -5.80 0.15
N ALA A 113 -14.36 -5.99 1.42
CA ALA A 113 -12.99 -6.26 1.86
C ALA A 113 -12.57 -7.68 1.44
N GLY A 114 -12.31 -7.90 0.16
CA GLY A 114 -11.92 -9.22 -0.36
C GLY A 114 -12.27 -9.41 -1.82
N SER A 115 -11.48 -8.83 -2.72
CA SER A 115 -11.54 -9.25 -4.13
C SER A 115 -10.61 -10.44 -4.33
N ASP A 116 -11.04 -11.41 -5.14
CA ASP A 116 -10.14 -12.46 -5.62
C ASP A 116 -9.48 -12.08 -6.95
N TYR A 117 -9.77 -10.87 -7.46
CA TYR A 117 -9.23 -10.35 -8.70
C TYR A 117 -8.05 -9.42 -8.44
N TRP A 118 -6.87 -9.83 -8.89
CA TRP A 118 -5.64 -9.04 -8.82
C TRP A 118 -5.74 -7.68 -9.49
N ASN A 119 -6.51 -7.56 -10.58
CA ASN A 119 -6.64 -6.34 -11.35
C ASN A 119 -8.05 -5.74 -11.24
N SER A 120 -8.59 -5.65 -10.01
CA SER A 120 -9.87 -4.99 -9.78
C SER A 120 -9.84 -3.58 -10.36
N PRO A 121 -10.89 -3.15 -11.09
CA PRO A 121 -10.97 -1.78 -11.57
C PRO A 121 -11.19 -0.78 -10.43
N TYR A 122 -11.54 -1.26 -9.23
CA TYR A 122 -11.59 -0.49 -7.98
C TYR A 122 -10.27 -0.49 -7.21
N ALA A 123 -9.21 -1.17 -7.67
CA ALA A 123 -7.91 -1.05 -7.02
C ALA A 123 -7.38 0.38 -7.11
N VAL A 124 -7.03 0.98 -5.97
CA VAL A 124 -6.43 2.32 -5.94
C VAL A 124 -5.05 2.29 -6.60
N ARG A 125 -4.82 3.19 -7.55
CA ARG A 125 -3.58 3.27 -8.32
C ARG A 125 -2.82 4.57 -8.08
N ARG A 126 -3.54 5.67 -7.84
CA ARG A 126 -2.96 7.01 -7.64
C ARG A 126 -3.60 7.71 -6.47
N SER A 127 -2.86 8.66 -5.91
CA SER A 127 -3.36 9.58 -4.92
C SER A 127 -2.78 10.97 -5.14
N MET A 128 -3.55 11.99 -4.78
CA MET A 128 -3.14 13.39 -4.75
C MET A 128 -3.93 14.11 -3.67
N TYR A 129 -3.55 15.32 -3.29
CA TYR A 129 -4.35 16.14 -2.39
C TYR A 129 -4.47 17.57 -2.88
N ILE A 130 -5.55 18.22 -2.47
CA ILE A 130 -5.75 19.66 -2.63
C ILE A 130 -6.17 20.16 -1.25
N GLU A 131 -5.41 21.12 -0.71
CA GLU A 131 -5.59 21.62 0.66
C GLU A 131 -5.60 20.46 1.68
N ASP A 132 -6.73 20.18 2.31
CA ASP A 132 -6.90 19.13 3.32
C ASP A 132 -7.72 17.93 2.83
N VAL A 133 -7.98 17.86 1.51
CA VAL A 133 -8.72 16.76 0.89
C VAL A 133 -7.77 15.82 0.16
N LEU A 134 -7.77 14.54 0.57
CA LEU A 134 -7.09 13.45 -0.11
C LEU A 134 -8.00 12.87 -1.20
N TYR A 135 -7.46 12.76 -2.40
CA TYR A 135 -8.10 12.12 -3.53
C TYR A 135 -7.37 10.79 -3.80
N THR A 136 -8.10 9.67 -3.72
CA THR A 136 -7.61 8.37 -4.21
C THR A 136 -8.33 8.02 -5.50
N LEU A 137 -7.58 7.48 -6.47
CA LEU A 137 -8.06 7.20 -7.82
C LEU A 137 -7.85 5.72 -8.17
N SER A 138 -8.93 5.07 -8.59
CA SER A 138 -8.93 3.78 -9.28
C SER A 138 -9.40 3.97 -10.73
N SER A 139 -9.45 2.89 -11.52
CA SER A 139 -10.04 2.93 -12.87
C SER A 139 -11.54 3.19 -12.86
N LYS A 140 -12.21 3.03 -11.71
CA LYS A 140 -13.67 3.11 -11.56
C LYS A 140 -14.17 4.21 -10.65
N LYS A 141 -13.33 4.74 -9.77
CA LYS A 141 -13.78 5.63 -8.72
C LYS A 141 -12.70 6.63 -8.36
N LEU A 142 -13.11 7.88 -8.18
CA LEU A 142 -12.36 8.91 -7.46
C LEU A 142 -13.04 9.08 -6.11
N LEU A 143 -12.30 8.87 -5.03
CA LEU A 143 -12.80 9.00 -3.67
C LEU A 143 -12.09 10.15 -2.97
N MET A 144 -12.84 10.96 -2.22
CA MET A 144 -12.36 12.14 -1.51
C MET A 144 -12.51 11.89 -0.02
N ASN A 145 -11.42 12.00 0.72
CA ASN A 145 -11.40 11.85 2.17
C ASN A 145 -10.74 13.08 2.81
N ASP A 146 -11.17 13.44 4.01
CA ASP A 146 -10.42 14.39 4.84
C ASP A 146 -9.06 13.78 5.22
N ILE A 147 -7.95 14.51 5.08
CA ILE A 147 -6.61 13.97 5.35
C ILE A 147 -6.40 13.66 6.85
N GLY A 148 -7.04 14.42 7.73
CA GLY A 148 -6.88 14.32 9.18
C GLY A 148 -7.70 13.17 9.77
N THR A 149 -8.94 12.99 9.32
CA THR A 149 -9.87 11.99 9.88
C THR A 149 -10.04 10.76 8.99
N LEU A 150 -9.70 10.86 7.70
CA LEU A 150 -9.99 9.87 6.65
C LEU A 150 -11.48 9.64 6.40
N GLU A 151 -12.36 10.48 6.95
CA GLU A 151 -13.79 10.42 6.67
C GLU A 151 -14.05 10.69 5.18
N GLU A 152 -14.95 9.90 4.59
CA GLU A 152 -15.38 10.13 3.20
C GLU A 152 -16.14 11.46 3.13
N LEU A 153 -15.66 12.33 2.26
CA LEU A 153 -16.29 13.61 1.95
C LEU A 153 -17.18 13.50 0.71
N ASN A 154 -16.72 12.79 -0.32
CA ASN A 154 -17.45 12.60 -1.57
C ASN A 154 -16.82 11.48 -2.41
N SER A 155 -17.56 10.99 -3.41
CA SER A 155 -17.04 10.07 -4.41
C SER A 155 -17.65 10.31 -5.79
N VAL A 156 -16.89 9.95 -6.83
CA VAL A 156 -17.31 10.01 -8.24
C VAL A 156 -17.02 8.67 -8.90
N GLU A 157 -18.07 8.04 -9.44
CA GLU A 157 -17.92 6.86 -10.30
C GLU A 157 -17.47 7.28 -11.70
N LEU A 158 -16.50 6.55 -12.24
CA LEU A 158 -15.90 6.79 -13.54
C LEU A 158 -16.47 5.80 -14.58
N PRO A 159 -16.79 6.27 -15.80
CA PRO A 159 -17.32 5.41 -16.86
C PRO A 159 -16.34 4.27 -17.20
N CYS A 160 -16.85 3.11 -17.64
CA CYS A 160 -15.98 2.12 -18.29
C CYS A 160 -15.68 2.66 -19.69
N GLU A 161 -14.42 2.57 -20.10
CA GLU A 161 -14.11 2.41 -21.53
C GLU A 161 -14.29 0.95 -21.95
#